data_AF-A0AAD7IF92-F1
#
_entry.id   AF-A0AAD7IF92-F1
#
_cell.length_a   1.000
_cell.length_b   1.000
_cell.length_c   1.000
_cell.angle_alpha   90.00
_cell.angle_beta   90.00
_cell.angle_gamma   90.00
#
_symmetry.space_group_name_H-M   'P 1'
#
loop_
_entity.id
_entity.type
_entity.pdbx_description
1 polymer ?
#
loop_
_entity_poly.entity_id
_entity_poly.type
_entity_poly.pdbx_seq_one_letter_code
_entity_poly.pdbx_strand_id
1 'polypeptide(L)'
;MSDVSRQRSERKKWIRCFESVTSIIFCTALSEYDQVLEEERRVNRMHESLYLFESVINSRWFLSTSVILFLNKIDVFKRKLPKV
;
A
#
# COMPACT_ATOMS: atom_id res chain seq x y z
N MET A 1 2.41 -17.77 -0.20
CA MET A 1 2.16 -16.32 -0.05
C MET A 1 3.45 -15.61 -0.40
N SER A 2 3.48 -14.84 -1.48
CA SER A 2 4.68 -14.09 -1.88
C SER A 2 4.60 -12.71 -1.22
N ASP A 3 5.52 -12.42 -0.30
CA ASP A 3 5.62 -11.09 0.30
C ASP A 3 6.48 -10.21 -0.59
N VAL A 4 5.96 -9.03 -0.94
CA VAL A 4 6.66 -8.10 -1.81
C VAL A 4 6.64 -6.72 -1.16
N SER A 5 7.83 -6.23 -0.86
CA SER A 5 8.01 -4.93 -0.24
C SER A 5 7.39 -3.82 -1.08
N ARG A 6 6.68 -2.90 -0.41
CA ARG A 6 6.12 -1.67 -1.00
C ARG A 6 7.17 -0.61 -1.31
N GLN A 7 8.40 -0.83 -0.86
CA GLN A 7 9.55 0.03 -1.06
C GLN A 7 9.82 0.22 -2.56
N ARG A 8 10.13 1.47 -2.97
CA ARG A 8 10.26 1.82 -4.40
C ARG A 8 11.32 0.98 -5.11
N SER A 9 12.44 0.69 -4.45
CA SER A 9 13.52 -0.17 -4.96
C SER A 9 13.06 -1.59 -5.32
N GLU A 10 12.07 -2.11 -4.60
CA GLU A 10 11.60 -3.49 -4.73
C GLU A 10 10.43 -3.64 -5.72
N ARG A 11 9.81 -2.53 -6.15
CA ARG A 11 8.66 -2.55 -7.09
C ARG A 11 8.98 -3.20 -8.44
N LYS A 12 10.23 -3.12 -8.91
CA LYS A 12 10.66 -3.79 -10.14
C LYS A 12 10.58 -5.31 -10.05
N LYS A 13 10.65 -5.88 -8.84
CA LYS A 13 10.57 -7.34 -8.60
C LYS A 13 9.13 -7.85 -8.62
N TRP A 14 8.14 -6.95 -8.53
CA TRP A 14 6.72 -7.31 -8.55
C TRP A 14 6.38 -8.09 -9.82
N ILE A 15 7.08 -7.81 -10.95
CA ILE A 15 6.88 -8.45 -12.27
C ILE A 15 6.86 -9.98 -12.19
N ARG A 16 7.60 -10.56 -11.23
CA ARG A 16 7.68 -12.02 -11.03
C ARG A 16 6.47 -12.63 -10.33
N CYS A 17 5.62 -11.81 -9.73
CA CYS A 17 4.44 -12.26 -8.99
C CYS A 17 3.14 -12.18 -9.82
N PHE A 18 3.20 -11.84 -11.11
CA PHE A 18 2.00 -11.51 -11.91
C PHE A 18 1.36 -12.68 -12.68
N GLU A 19 1.84 -13.92 -12.55
CA GLU A 19 1.15 -15.07 -13.13
C GLU A 19 0.20 -15.71 -12.13
N SER A 20 -1.07 -15.83 -12.51
CA SER A 20 -2.12 -16.59 -11.81
C SER A 20 -2.35 -16.21 -10.34
N VAL A 21 -2.35 -14.92 -10.01
CA VAL A 21 -2.67 -14.45 -8.66
C VAL A 21 -4.18 -14.59 -8.39
N THR A 22 -4.52 -15.39 -7.38
CA THR A 22 -5.91 -15.57 -6.93
C THR A 22 -6.48 -14.30 -6.29
N SER A 23 -5.72 -13.71 -5.36
CA SER A 23 -6.10 -12.50 -4.64
C SER A 23 -4.90 -11.66 -4.25
N ILE A 24 -5.08 -10.34 -4.19
CA ILE A 24 -4.10 -9.38 -3.69
C ILE A 24 -4.53 -8.96 -2.29
N ILE A 25 -3.58 -8.99 -1.36
CA ILE A 25 -3.75 -8.41 -0.03
C ILE A 25 -2.93 -7.14 0.00
N PHE A 26 -3.59 -5.98 0.03
CA PHE A 26 -2.94 -4.68 0.11
C PHE A 26 -3.05 -4.13 1.52
N CYS A 27 -1.91 -3.98 2.20
CA CYS A 27 -1.86 -3.45 3.57
C CYS A 27 -1.38 -1.99 3.57
N THR A 28 -2.18 -1.09 4.12
CA THR A 28 -1.81 0.31 4.35
C THR A 28 -2.05 0.71 5.80
N ALA A 29 -1.14 1.50 6.37
CA ALA A 29 -1.31 2.01 7.72
C ALA A 29 -2.04 3.37 7.71
N LEU A 30 -3.20 3.45 8.37
CA LEU A 30 -3.96 4.69 8.48
C LEU A 30 -3.20 5.78 9.22
N SER A 31 -2.36 5.38 10.18
CA SER A 31 -1.60 6.29 11.04
C SER A 31 -0.49 7.06 10.32
N GLU A 32 -0.27 6.82 9.02
CA GLU A 32 0.82 7.44 8.25
C GLU A 32 0.35 8.69 7.47
N TYR A 33 -0.88 9.16 7.72
CA TYR A 33 -1.47 10.34 7.06
C TYR A 33 -0.69 11.64 7.29
N ASP A 34 0.07 11.73 8.38
CA ASP A 34 0.86 12.87 8.84
C ASP A 34 2.39 12.60 8.75
N GLN A 35 2.80 11.51 8.10
CA GLN A 35 4.20 11.10 8.01
C GLN A 35 4.74 11.24 6.59
N VAL A 36 6.06 11.44 6.47
CA VAL A 36 6.77 11.52 5.19
C VAL A 36 7.62 10.27 4.94
N LEU A 37 7.92 9.96 3.68
CA LEU A 37 8.82 8.86 3.34
C LEU A 37 10.22 9.12 3.89
N GLU A 38 10.89 8.05 4.33
CA GLU A 38 12.27 8.14 4.81
C GLU A 38 13.23 8.47 3.66
N GLU A 39 12.97 7.89 2.49
CA GLU A 39 13.71 8.07 1.24
C GLU A 39 13.49 9.46 0.63
N GLU A 40 12.33 10.08 0.88
CA GLU A 40 11.93 11.35 0.28
C GLU A 40 11.03 12.16 1.22
N ARG A 41 11.63 13.06 2.01
CA ARG A 41 10.95 13.83 3.06
C ARG A 41 9.87 14.81 2.58
N ARG A 42 9.73 15.00 1.26
CA ARG A 42 8.69 15.85 0.66
C ARG A 42 7.42 15.09 0.32
N VAL A 43 7.45 13.76 0.33
CA VAL A 43 6.34 12.91 -0.07
C VAL A 43 5.66 12.36 1.17
N ASN A 44 4.35 12.60 1.28
CA ASN A 44 3.52 12.05 2.34
C ASN A 44 3.30 10.54 2.13
N ARG A 45 3.43 9.75 3.21
CA ARG A 45 3.34 8.29 3.15
C ARG A 45 1.96 7.79 2.73
N MET A 46 0.88 8.44 3.19
CA MET A 46 -0.47 8.06 2.79
C MET A 46 -0.74 8.36 1.32
N HIS A 47 -0.23 9.47 0.79
CA HIS A 47 -0.33 9.78 -0.64
C HIS A 47 0.44 8.77 -1.50
N GLU A 48 1.67 8.41 -1.12
CA GLU A 48 2.41 7.35 -1.79
C GLU A 48 1.65 6.01 -1.73
N SER A 49 0.97 5.75 -0.61
CA SER A 49 0.18 4.54 -0.43
C SER A 49 -1.02 4.47 -1.37
N LEU A 50 -1.75 5.59 -1.52
CA LEU A 50 -2.86 5.73 -2.45
C LEU A 50 -2.39 5.58 -3.89
N TYR A 51 -1.31 6.26 -4.27
CA TYR A 51 -0.72 6.15 -5.61
C TYR A 51 -0.34 4.70 -5.94
N LEU A 52 0.29 3.99 -5.00
CA LEU A 52 0.65 2.59 -5.19
C LEU A 52 -0.60 1.70 -5.32
N PHE A 53 -1.60 1.92 -4.47
CA PHE A 53 -2.86 1.17 -4.54
C PHE A 53 -3.54 1.34 -5.90
N GLU A 54 -3.64 2.59 -6.39
CA GLU A 54 -4.19 2.91 -7.70
C GLU A 54 -3.43 2.20 -8.83
N SER A 55 -2.09 2.21 -8.77
CA SER A 55 -1.26 1.51 -9.77
C SER A 55 -1.46 -0.01 -9.78
N VAL A 56 -1.78 -0.60 -8.61
CA VAL A 56 -2.01 -2.04 -8.47
C VAL A 56 -3.40 -2.40 -9.00
N ILE A 57 -4.45 -1.75 -8.52
CA ILE A 57 -5.83 -2.12 -8.89
C ILE A 57 -6.13 -1.85 -10.37
N ASN A 58 -5.47 -0.87 -10.97
CA ASN A 58 -5.62 -0.55 -12.40
C ASN A 58 -4.63 -1.28 -13.30
N SER A 59 -3.78 -2.15 -12.74
CA SER A 59 -2.85 -2.95 -13.53
C SER A 59 -3.61 -3.97 -14.39
N ARG A 60 -3.31 -4.01 -15.69
CA ARG A 60 -3.87 -5.01 -16.63
C ARG A 60 -3.68 -6.46 -16.19
N TRP A 61 -2.68 -6.71 -15.36
CA TRP A 61 -2.35 -8.05 -14.86
C TRP A 61 -3.28 -8.52 -13.73
N PHE A 62 -4.06 -7.62 -13.12
CA PHE A 62 -4.89 -7.89 -11.94
C PHE A 62 -6.37 -7.60 -12.16
N LEU A 63 -6.82 -7.41 -13.40
CA LEU A 63 -8.20 -7.05 -13.73
C LEU A 63 -9.25 -8.05 -13.23
N SER A 64 -8.89 -9.34 -13.14
CA SER A 64 -9.75 -10.41 -12.63
C SER A 64 -9.36 -10.89 -11.23
N THR A 65 -8.43 -10.21 -10.56
CA THR A 65 -7.92 -10.60 -9.25
C THR A 65 -8.70 -9.90 -8.15
N SER A 66 -9.15 -10.66 -7.14
CA SER A 66 -9.83 -10.08 -5.99
C SER A 66 -8.86 -9.27 -5.13
N VAL A 67 -9.26 -8.10 -4.66
CA VAL A 67 -8.42 -7.23 -3.83
C VAL A 67 -8.99 -7.14 -2.42
N ILE A 68 -8.17 -7.47 -1.43
CA ILE A 68 -8.46 -7.33 0.00
C ILE A 68 -7.62 -6.18 0.53
N LEU A 69 -8.27 -5.11 0.99
CA LEU A 69 -7.61 -3.92 1.53
C LEU A 69 -7.60 -3.99 3.06
N PHE A 70 -6.41 -4.09 3.65
CA PHE A 70 -6.24 -3.94 5.10
C PHE A 70 -5.82 -2.53 5.46
N LEU A 71 -6.70 -1.84 6.20
CA LEU A 71 -6.44 -0.56 6.85
C LEU A 71 -5.88 -0.84 8.24
N ASN A 72 -4.55 -0.86 8.36
CA ASN A 72 -3.81 -1.24 9.56
C ASN A 72 -3.45 -0.02 10.45
N LYS A 73 -2.92 -0.27 11.64
CA LYS A 73 -2.50 0.72 12.65
C LYS A 73 -3.64 1.68 13.05
N ILE A 74 -4.87 1.17 13.08
CA ILE A 74 -6.06 1.92 13.49
C ILE A 74 -5.92 2.44 14.93
N ASP A 75 -5.26 1.68 15.80
CA ASP A 75 -4.99 2.08 17.18
C ASP A 75 -4.12 3.34 17.24
N VAL A 76 -3.05 3.42 16.45
CA VAL A 76 -2.17 4.59 16.35
C VAL A 76 -2.94 5.75 15.71
N PHE A 77 -3.70 5.48 14.64
CA PHE A 77 -4.52 6.48 13.98
C PHE A 77 -5.51 7.14 14.96
N LYS A 78 -6.25 6.35 15.74
CA LYS A 78 -7.17 6.84 16.78
C LYS A 78 -6.48 7.72 17.81
N ARG A 79 -5.23 7.43 18.19
CA ARG A 79 -4.46 8.26 19.13
C ARG A 79 -4.04 9.61 18.52
N LYS A 80 -3.89 9.70 17.20
CA LYS A 80 -3.50 10.93 16.49
C LYS A 80 -4.67 11.85 16.18
N LEU A 81 -5.89 11.30 16.11
CA LEU A 81 -7.08 12.12 15.86
C LEU A 81 -7.41 13.00 17.08
N PRO A 82 -7.88 14.24 16.84
CA PRO A 82 -8.39 15.08 17.92
C PRO A 82 -9.59 14.41 18.59
N LYS A 83 -9.67 14.52 19.92
CA LYS A 83 -10.85 14.10 20.67
C LYS A 83 -11.95 15.13 20.42
N VAL A 84 -13.07 14.67 19.87
CA VAL A 84 -14.32 15.44 19.78
C VAL A 84 -15.07 15.29 21.08
#